data_AF-A0A842T4G8-F1
#
_entry.id   AF-A0A842T4G8-F1
#
_cell.length_a   1.000
_cell.length_b   1.000
_cell.length_c   1.000
_cell.angle_alpha   90.00
_cell.angle_beta   90.00
_cell.angle_gamma   90.00
#
_symmetry.space_group_name_H-M   'P 1'
#
loop_
_entity.id
_entity.type
_entity.pdbx_description
1 polymer ?
#
loop_
_entity_poly.entity_id
_entity_poly.type
_entity_poly.pdbx_seq_one_letter_code
_entity_poly.pdbx_strand_id
1 'polypeptide(L)'
;MSIDWIKAEENPEKSQKVSGRYLLDLRAKTSDLEKQLSRLKTELEEKTEKLADSKEKLINSEKYLEELTLKLKDTNQKIKEFEKNREQLNDEISRLEENLEQKDNTIEHLEDKLQKSSEKIEKLNIIINDKDAVIKDKDNIIEEKQNVIIEKEKLIGDRNSKIADLQTTIENLKSESQSKEEQIRKLHQDIENMKEEGERIKRSYEEKISLKQEQIEDLKMDIKTINDTIEEAQEIQTLMNKISEVMELKGFINEKELEEIKAGKEI
;
A
#
# COMPACT_ATOMS: atom_id res chain seq x y z
N MET A 1 -144.09 -61.83 -64.31
CA MET A 1 -144.68 -61.57 -62.98
C MET A 1 -143.55 -61.24 -62.04
N SER A 2 -143.47 -59.99 -61.60
CA SER A 2 -142.61 -59.58 -60.48
C SER A 2 -143.23 -60.09 -59.19
N ILE A 3 -142.40 -60.44 -58.21
CA ILE A 3 -142.87 -60.71 -56.84
C ILE A 3 -143.47 -59.41 -56.30
N ASP A 4 -144.68 -59.48 -55.76
CA ASP A 4 -145.37 -58.34 -55.17
C ASP A 4 -145.03 -58.29 -53.68
N TRP A 5 -143.87 -57.69 -53.39
CA TRP A 5 -143.23 -57.71 -52.07
C TRP A 5 -144.09 -57.10 -50.96
N ILE A 6 -144.96 -56.15 -51.30
CA ILE A 6 -145.87 -55.49 -50.35
C ILE A 6 -146.90 -56.51 -49.81
N LYS A 7 -147.46 -57.36 -50.69
CA LYS A 7 -148.39 -58.44 -50.29
C LYS A 7 -147.71 -59.56 -49.49
N ALA A 8 -146.44 -59.83 -49.77
CA ALA A 8 -145.64 -60.82 -49.05
C ALA A 8 -145.29 -60.35 -47.63
N GLU A 9 -145.12 -59.05 -47.42
CA GLU A 9 -144.86 -58.44 -46.12
C GLU A 9 -146.13 -58.34 -45.25
N GLU A 10 -147.29 -58.05 -45.85
CA GLU A 10 -148.59 -57.96 -45.15
C GLU A 10 -149.18 -59.32 -44.73
N ASN A 11 -148.83 -60.44 -45.38
CA ASN A 11 -149.32 -61.78 -45.04
C ASN A 11 -148.26 -62.88 -45.34
N PRO A 12 -147.28 -63.10 -44.45
CA PRO A 12 -146.14 -63.99 -44.71
C PRO A 12 -146.49 -65.49 -44.82
N GLU A 13 -147.65 -65.92 -44.31
CA GLU A 13 -148.05 -67.34 -44.22
C GLU A 13 -148.83 -67.85 -45.46
N LYS A 14 -149.21 -66.99 -46.42
CA LYS A 14 -149.96 -67.39 -47.63
C LYS A 14 -149.02 -67.61 -48.83
N SER A 15 -149.12 -68.78 -49.48
CA SER A 15 -148.26 -69.11 -50.63
C SER A 15 -148.53 -68.21 -51.84
N GLN A 16 -147.49 -67.57 -52.39
CA GLN A 16 -147.57 -66.75 -53.59
C GLN A 16 -146.93 -67.48 -54.78
N LYS A 17 -147.62 -67.58 -55.92
CA LYS A 17 -147.06 -68.18 -57.14
C LYS A 17 -146.06 -67.22 -57.79
N VAL A 18 -144.79 -67.59 -57.79
CA VAL A 18 -143.70 -66.83 -58.40
C VAL A 18 -143.02 -67.65 -59.50
N SER A 19 -142.58 -66.97 -60.56
CA SER A 19 -141.91 -67.61 -61.70
C SER A 19 -140.52 -68.10 -61.30
N GLY A 20 -140.24 -69.39 -61.49
CA GLY A 20 -138.95 -70.01 -61.13
C GLY A 20 -137.73 -69.34 -61.79
N ARG A 21 -137.90 -68.72 -62.97
CA ARG A 21 -136.85 -67.95 -63.66
C ARG A 21 -136.45 -66.70 -62.88
N TYR A 22 -137.41 -66.00 -62.27
CA TYR A 22 -137.16 -64.78 -61.48
C TYR A 22 -136.49 -65.11 -60.14
N LEU A 23 -136.86 -66.24 -59.53
CA LEU A 23 -136.17 -66.76 -58.35
C LEU A 23 -134.73 -67.19 -58.67
N LEU A 24 -134.47 -67.72 -59.87
CA LEU A 24 -133.13 -68.05 -60.34
C LEU A 24 -132.27 -66.80 -60.56
N ASP A 25 -132.82 -65.77 -61.21
CA ASP A 25 -132.11 -64.50 -61.43
C ASP A 25 -131.82 -63.78 -60.11
N LEU A 26 -132.77 -63.79 -59.17
CA LEU A 26 -132.55 -63.29 -57.81
C LEU A 26 -131.47 -64.11 -57.10
N ARG A 27 -131.50 -65.44 -57.18
CA ARG A 27 -130.46 -66.31 -56.60
C ARG A 27 -129.09 -66.06 -57.21
N ALA A 28 -129.01 -65.83 -58.53
CA ALA A 28 -127.77 -65.50 -59.21
C ALA A 28 -127.22 -64.15 -58.73
N LYS A 29 -128.09 -63.14 -58.62
CA LYS A 29 -127.72 -61.82 -58.10
C LYS A 29 -127.32 -61.88 -56.62
N THR A 30 -128.03 -62.65 -55.80
CA THR A 30 -127.66 -62.90 -54.39
C THR A 30 -126.32 -63.62 -54.31
N SER A 31 -126.07 -64.63 -55.15
CA SER A 31 -124.77 -65.33 -55.19
C SER A 31 -123.63 -64.42 -55.64
N ASP A 32 -123.85 -63.55 -56.63
CA ASP A 32 -122.84 -62.59 -57.08
C ASP A 32 -122.59 -61.52 -56.02
N LEU A 33 -123.63 -61.04 -55.34
CA LEU A 33 -123.49 -60.14 -54.19
C LEU A 33 -122.77 -60.82 -53.02
N GLU A 34 -123.04 -62.10 -52.73
CA GLU A 34 -122.33 -62.90 -51.72
C GLU A 34 -120.85 -63.05 -52.08
N LYS A 35 -120.52 -63.32 -53.35
CA LYS A 35 -119.13 -63.36 -53.83
C LYS A 35 -118.44 -62.01 -53.72
N GLN A 36 -119.13 -60.92 -54.08
CA GLN A 36 -118.60 -59.57 -53.94
C GLN A 36 -118.39 -59.21 -52.47
N LEU A 37 -119.31 -59.56 -51.59
CA LEU A 37 -119.21 -59.32 -50.15
C LEU A 37 -118.07 -60.15 -49.54
N SER A 38 -117.88 -61.39 -49.97
CA SER A 38 -116.74 -62.23 -49.57
C SER A 38 -115.39 -61.67 -50.06
N ARG A 39 -115.33 -61.16 -51.29
CA ARG A 39 -114.13 -60.48 -51.84
C ARG A 39 -113.83 -59.18 -51.10
N LEU A 40 -114.83 -58.33 -50.90
CA LEU A 40 -114.67 -57.09 -50.15
C LEU A 40 -114.26 -57.36 -48.71
N LYS A 41 -114.79 -58.42 -48.09
CA LYS A 41 -114.39 -58.83 -46.74
C LYS A 41 -112.92 -59.26 -46.68
N THR A 42 -112.47 -60.08 -47.63
CA THR A 42 -111.07 -60.52 -47.71
C THR A 42 -110.12 -59.36 -48.04
N GLU A 43 -110.48 -58.48 -48.97
CA GLU A 43 -109.72 -57.26 -49.25
C GLU A 43 -109.68 -56.31 -48.04
N LEU A 44 -110.77 -56.18 -47.30
CA LEU A 44 -110.83 -55.40 -46.07
C LEU A 44 -109.89 -56.00 -45.01
N GLU A 45 -109.92 -57.33 -44.83
CA GLU A 45 -109.01 -58.05 -43.92
C GLU A 45 -107.54 -57.80 -44.30
N GLU A 46 -107.15 -57.97 -45.57
CA GLU A 46 -105.79 -57.69 -46.04
C GLU A 46 -105.37 -56.22 -45.85
N LYS A 47 -106.29 -55.28 -46.08
CA LYS A 47 -106.03 -53.85 -45.88
C LYS A 47 -105.88 -53.52 -44.40
N THR A 48 -106.67 -54.16 -43.53
CA THR A 48 -106.54 -53.98 -42.08
C THR A 48 -105.23 -54.52 -41.54
N GLU A 49 -104.74 -55.65 -42.07
CA GLU A 49 -103.45 -56.21 -41.71
C GLU A 49 -102.29 -55.29 -42.15
N LYS A 50 -102.28 -54.84 -43.42
CA LYS A 50 -101.26 -53.89 -43.91
C LYS A 50 -101.28 -52.56 -43.16
N LEU A 51 -102.44 -52.10 -42.73
CA LEU A 51 -102.57 -50.89 -41.92
C LEU A 51 -101.98 -51.10 -40.52
N ALA A 52 -102.21 -52.27 -39.91
CA ALA A 52 -101.61 -52.63 -38.63
C ALA A 52 -100.07 -52.67 -38.71
N ASP A 53 -99.51 -53.36 -39.71
CA ASP A 53 -98.06 -53.42 -39.96
C ASP A 53 -97.44 -52.03 -40.17
N SER A 54 -98.13 -51.18 -40.96
CA SER A 54 -97.67 -49.82 -41.24
C SER A 54 -97.69 -48.96 -39.98
N LYS A 55 -98.71 -49.13 -39.14
CA LYS A 55 -98.83 -48.44 -37.85
C LYS A 55 -97.72 -48.88 -36.89
N GLU A 56 -97.38 -50.17 -36.85
CA GLU A 56 -96.28 -50.67 -36.03
C GLU A 56 -94.92 -50.11 -36.49
N LYS A 57 -94.66 -50.11 -37.79
CA LYS A 57 -93.43 -49.53 -38.36
C LYS A 57 -93.31 -48.03 -38.08
N LEU A 58 -94.43 -47.30 -38.13
CA LEU A 58 -94.48 -45.88 -37.78
C LEU A 58 -94.09 -45.66 -36.31
N ILE A 59 -94.70 -46.40 -35.39
CA ILE A 59 -94.39 -46.32 -33.95
C ILE A 59 -92.91 -46.60 -33.68
N ASN A 60 -92.34 -47.62 -34.34
CA ASN A 60 -90.93 -47.96 -34.18
C ASN A 60 -90.01 -46.86 -34.73
N SER A 61 -90.38 -46.24 -35.86
CA SER A 61 -89.63 -45.11 -36.44
C SER A 61 -89.71 -43.86 -35.56
N GLU A 62 -90.87 -43.58 -34.96
CA GLU A 62 -91.06 -42.49 -34.01
C GLU A 62 -90.17 -42.64 -32.77
N LYS A 63 -90.12 -43.85 -32.19
CA LYS A 63 -89.21 -44.16 -31.07
C LYS A 63 -87.74 -43.93 -31.42
N TYR A 64 -87.31 -44.40 -32.59
CA TYR A 64 -85.93 -44.21 -33.05
C TYR A 64 -85.58 -42.74 -33.28
N LEU A 65 -86.52 -41.95 -33.82
CA LEU A 65 -86.37 -40.50 -33.96
C LEU A 65 -86.25 -39.79 -32.60
N GLU A 66 -87.01 -40.23 -31.61
CA GLU A 66 -86.93 -39.70 -30.25
C GLU A 66 -85.57 -39.98 -29.61
N GLU A 67 -85.05 -41.20 -29.75
CA GLU A 67 -83.69 -41.56 -29.30
C GLU A 67 -82.60 -40.72 -29.99
N LEU A 68 -82.71 -40.53 -31.31
CA LEU A 68 -81.78 -39.69 -32.06
C LEU A 68 -81.84 -38.23 -31.60
N THR A 69 -83.03 -37.73 -31.31
CA THR A 69 -83.23 -36.36 -30.82
C THR A 69 -82.58 -36.17 -29.44
N LEU A 70 -82.69 -37.16 -28.55
CA LEU A 70 -82.02 -37.14 -27.25
C LEU A 70 -80.49 -37.18 -27.40
N LYS A 71 -79.95 -38.05 -28.26
CA LYS A 71 -78.51 -38.11 -28.54
C LYS A 71 -78.00 -36.80 -29.12
N LEU A 72 -78.72 -36.19 -30.05
CA LEU A 72 -78.36 -34.91 -30.65
C LEU A 72 -78.33 -33.78 -29.63
N LYS A 73 -79.27 -33.79 -28.67
CA LYS A 73 -79.28 -32.84 -27.56
C LYS A 73 -78.07 -33.01 -26.64
N ASP A 74 -77.73 -34.25 -26.27
CA ASP A 74 -76.54 -34.56 -25.45
C ASP A 74 -75.24 -34.14 -26.15
N THR A 75 -75.09 -34.45 -27.44
CA THR A 75 -73.92 -34.03 -28.21
C THR A 75 -73.81 -32.51 -28.31
N ASN A 76 -74.93 -31.80 -28.49
CA ASN A 76 -74.93 -30.34 -28.51
C ASN A 76 -74.54 -29.73 -27.16
N GLN A 77 -74.89 -30.36 -26.04
CA GLN A 77 -74.45 -29.91 -24.72
C GLN A 77 -72.94 -30.09 -24.55
N LYS A 78 -72.40 -31.25 -24.93
CA LYS A 78 -70.95 -31.53 -24.91
C LYS A 78 -70.16 -30.57 -25.78
N ILE A 79 -70.66 -30.23 -26.98
CA ILE A 79 -70.03 -29.25 -27.87
C ILE A 79 -69.92 -27.89 -27.17
N LYS A 80 -71.00 -27.42 -26.54
CA LYS A 80 -70.98 -26.13 -25.80
C LYS A 80 -70.01 -26.12 -24.63
N GLU A 81 -69.89 -27.24 -23.91
CA GLU A 81 -68.90 -27.38 -22.83
C GLU A 81 -67.46 -27.34 -23.38
N PHE A 82 -67.19 -28.04 -24.49
CA PHE A 82 -65.87 -27.99 -25.12
C PHE A 82 -65.54 -26.61 -25.70
N GLU A 83 -66.51 -25.90 -26.26
CA GLU A 83 -66.33 -24.52 -26.73
C GLU A 83 -65.93 -23.58 -25.59
N LYS A 84 -66.62 -23.68 -24.45
CA LYS A 84 -66.30 -22.90 -23.25
C LYS A 84 -64.90 -23.24 -22.71
N ASN A 85 -64.55 -24.52 -22.65
CA ASN A 85 -63.21 -24.93 -22.21
C ASN A 85 -62.12 -24.42 -23.16
N ARG A 86 -62.37 -24.45 -24.47
CA ARG A 86 -61.44 -23.91 -25.47
C ARG A 86 -61.22 -22.41 -25.29
N GLU A 87 -62.28 -21.65 -25.01
CA GLU A 87 -62.18 -20.21 -24.74
C GLU A 87 -61.34 -19.94 -23.48
N GLN A 88 -61.59 -20.68 -22.38
CA GLN A 88 -60.80 -20.56 -21.15
C GLN A 88 -59.32 -20.89 -21.36
N LEU A 89 -59.02 -21.94 -22.13
CA LEU A 89 -57.63 -22.31 -22.45
C LEU A 89 -56.95 -21.24 -23.31
N ASN A 90 -57.66 -20.62 -24.26
CA ASN A 90 -57.11 -19.53 -25.07
C ASN A 90 -56.79 -18.28 -24.22
N ASP A 91 -57.64 -17.95 -23.26
CA ASP A 91 -57.38 -16.86 -22.32
C ASP A 91 -56.16 -17.15 -21.44
N GLU A 92 -56.01 -18.40 -20.98
CA GLU A 92 -54.85 -18.82 -20.19
C GLU A 92 -53.55 -18.78 -21.00
N ILE A 93 -53.58 -19.24 -22.26
CA ILE A 93 -52.44 -19.16 -23.18
C ILE A 93 -52.01 -17.71 -23.37
N SER A 94 -52.97 -16.81 -23.65
CA SER A 94 -52.67 -15.38 -23.86
C SER A 94 -52.01 -14.74 -22.64
N ARG A 95 -52.44 -15.09 -21.43
CA ARG A 95 -51.82 -14.61 -20.18
C ARG A 95 -50.42 -15.17 -19.96
N LEU A 96 -50.20 -16.43 -20.33
CA LEU A 96 -48.89 -17.06 -20.22
C LEU A 96 -47.90 -16.44 -21.21
N GLU A 97 -48.34 -16.14 -22.43
CA GLU A 97 -47.54 -15.44 -23.43
C GLU A 97 -47.13 -14.04 -22.96
N GLU A 98 -48.06 -13.25 -22.41
CA GLU A 98 -47.75 -11.93 -21.85
C GLU A 98 -46.75 -12.01 -20.68
N ASN A 99 -46.91 -12.99 -19.78
CA ASN A 99 -45.99 -13.19 -18.66
C ASN A 99 -44.60 -13.61 -19.13
N LEU A 100 -44.53 -14.44 -20.18
CA LEU A 100 -43.26 -14.86 -20.79
C LEU A 100 -42.54 -13.66 -21.39
N GLU A 101 -43.24 -12.80 -22.14
CA GLU A 101 -42.69 -11.56 -22.68
C GLU A 101 -42.19 -10.62 -21.57
N GLN A 102 -42.93 -10.47 -20.47
CA GLN A 102 -42.48 -9.66 -19.32
C GLN A 102 -41.22 -10.23 -18.67
N LYS A 103 -41.11 -11.57 -18.58
CA LYS A 103 -39.92 -12.23 -18.04
C LYS A 103 -38.72 -12.06 -18.95
N ASP A 104 -38.89 -12.19 -20.27
CA ASP A 104 -37.80 -12.00 -21.24
C ASP A 104 -37.25 -10.58 -21.18
N ASN A 105 -38.13 -9.57 -21.14
CA ASN A 105 -37.73 -8.17 -20.95
C ASN A 105 -36.96 -7.95 -19.62
N THR A 106 -37.38 -8.65 -18.55
CA THR A 106 -36.69 -8.57 -17.26
C THR A 106 -35.31 -9.22 -17.31
N ILE A 107 -35.18 -10.34 -18.00
CA ILE A 107 -33.89 -11.04 -18.21
C ILE A 107 -32.94 -10.13 -18.99
N GLU A 108 -33.37 -9.54 -20.10
CA GLU A 108 -32.56 -8.63 -20.91
C GLU A 108 -32.03 -7.44 -20.08
N HIS A 109 -32.90 -6.83 -19.25
CA HIS A 109 -32.48 -5.74 -18.36
C HIS A 109 -31.47 -6.17 -17.29
N LEU A 110 -31.61 -7.40 -16.76
CA LEU A 110 -30.65 -7.95 -15.80
C LEU A 110 -29.31 -8.27 -16.46
N GLU A 111 -29.31 -8.77 -17.69
CA GLU A 111 -28.12 -9.03 -18.48
C GLU A 111 -27.34 -7.74 -18.78
N ASP A 112 -28.02 -6.66 -19.19
CA ASP A 112 -27.38 -5.34 -19.40
C ASP A 112 -26.76 -4.80 -18.10
N LYS A 113 -27.46 -4.93 -16.97
CA LYS A 113 -26.90 -4.55 -15.65
C LYS A 113 -25.69 -5.40 -15.28
N LEU A 114 -25.73 -6.70 -15.53
CA LEU A 114 -24.63 -7.62 -15.26
C LEU A 114 -23.40 -7.26 -16.11
N GLN A 115 -23.60 -6.95 -17.39
CA GLN A 115 -22.54 -6.50 -18.29
C GLN A 115 -21.90 -5.21 -17.79
N LYS A 116 -22.70 -4.18 -17.47
CA LYS A 116 -22.21 -2.90 -16.93
C LYS A 116 -21.43 -3.07 -15.63
N SER A 117 -21.90 -3.95 -14.75
CA SER A 117 -21.21 -4.26 -13.50
C SER A 117 -19.88 -4.98 -13.75
N SER A 118 -19.85 -5.91 -14.70
CA SER A 118 -18.63 -6.63 -15.11
C SER A 118 -17.59 -5.69 -15.70
N GLU A 119 -17.99 -4.78 -16.59
CA GLU A 119 -17.11 -3.74 -17.15
C GLU A 119 -16.54 -2.82 -16.07
N LYS A 120 -17.34 -2.49 -15.05
CA LYS A 120 -16.89 -1.68 -13.90
C LYS A 120 -15.86 -2.43 -13.06
N ILE A 121 -16.07 -3.72 -12.81
CA ILE A 121 -15.11 -4.58 -12.10
C ILE A 121 -13.79 -4.63 -12.85
N GLU A 122 -13.82 -4.81 -14.17
CA GLU A 122 -12.60 -4.85 -14.99
C GLU A 122 -11.82 -3.54 -14.90
N LYS A 123 -12.50 -2.40 -15.02
CA LYS A 123 -11.86 -1.07 -14.85
C LYS A 123 -11.25 -0.89 -13.46
N LEU A 124 -11.93 -1.36 -12.41
CA LEU A 124 -11.41 -1.29 -11.04
C LEU A 124 -10.18 -2.19 -10.86
N ASN A 125 -10.17 -3.37 -11.44
CA ASN A 125 -9.01 -4.27 -11.40
C ASN A 125 -7.79 -3.66 -12.07
N ILE A 126 -7.95 -3.00 -13.22
CA ILE A 126 -6.87 -2.26 -13.89
C ILE A 126 -6.31 -1.18 -12.95
N ILE A 127 -7.17 -0.37 -12.33
CA ILE A 127 -6.76 0.68 -11.39
C ILE A 127 -6.03 0.11 -10.18
N ILE A 128 -6.45 -1.04 -9.66
CA ILE A 128 -5.79 -1.72 -8.54
C ILE A 128 -4.38 -2.14 -8.95
N ASN A 129 -4.23 -2.79 -10.10
CA ASN A 129 -2.92 -3.22 -10.60
C ASN A 129 -1.97 -2.04 -10.82
N ASP A 130 -2.46 -0.93 -11.38
CA ASP A 130 -1.67 0.29 -11.57
C ASP A 130 -1.22 0.87 -10.22
N LYS A 131 -2.10 0.88 -9.21
CA LYS A 131 -1.76 1.35 -7.87
C LYS A 131 -0.75 0.43 -7.17
N ASP A 132 -0.88 -0.88 -7.32
CA ASP A 132 0.06 -1.85 -6.76
C ASP A 132 1.46 -1.70 -7.38
N ALA A 133 1.54 -1.44 -8.69
CA ALA A 133 2.81 -1.12 -9.35
C ALA A 133 3.45 0.16 -8.76
N VAL A 134 2.66 1.22 -8.58
CA VAL A 134 3.14 2.48 -7.97
C VAL A 134 3.58 2.28 -6.52
N ILE A 135 2.88 1.45 -5.74
CA ILE A 135 3.27 1.13 -4.35
C ILE A 135 4.62 0.43 -4.34
N LYS A 136 4.80 -0.59 -5.19
CA LYS A 136 6.06 -1.32 -5.31
C LYS A 136 7.23 -0.40 -5.68
N ASP A 137 7.04 0.52 -6.61
CA ASP A 137 8.06 1.50 -6.98
C ASP A 137 8.42 2.42 -5.81
N LYS A 138 7.42 2.85 -5.02
CA LYS A 138 7.67 3.66 -3.82
C LYS A 138 8.40 2.88 -2.73
N ASP A 139 8.07 1.61 -2.54
CA ASP A 139 8.76 0.75 -1.57
C ASP A 139 10.24 0.59 -1.94
N ASN A 140 10.55 0.38 -3.22
CA ASN A 140 11.94 0.34 -3.70
C ASN A 140 12.68 1.66 -3.41
N ILE A 141 12.06 2.81 -3.66
CA ILE A 141 12.65 4.13 -3.37
C ILE A 141 12.88 4.32 -1.86
N ILE A 142 11.98 3.82 -1.01
CA ILE A 142 12.14 3.86 0.44
C ILE A 142 13.35 3.03 0.86
N GLU A 143 13.50 1.81 0.33
CA GLU A 143 14.64 0.94 0.61
C GLU A 143 15.97 1.59 0.18
N GLU A 144 16.03 2.17 -1.03
CA GLU A 144 17.20 2.92 -1.49
C GLU A 144 17.56 4.08 -0.56
N LYS A 145 16.56 4.86 -0.12
CA LYS A 145 16.78 5.97 0.82
C LYS A 145 17.26 5.49 2.19
N GLN A 146 16.74 4.37 2.68
CA GLN A 146 17.19 3.76 3.94
C GLN A 146 18.66 3.34 3.86
N ASN A 147 19.08 2.72 2.76
CA ASN A 147 20.48 2.36 2.54
C ASN A 147 21.39 3.60 2.55
N VAL A 148 20.99 4.69 1.88
CA VAL A 148 21.74 5.96 1.90
C VAL A 148 21.82 6.56 3.31
N ILE A 149 20.76 6.44 4.12
CA ILE A 149 20.79 6.90 5.51
C ILE A 149 21.82 6.12 6.32
N ILE A 150 21.80 4.78 6.22
CA ILE A 150 22.75 3.90 6.92
C ILE A 150 24.20 4.25 6.55
N GLU A 151 24.48 4.47 5.27
CA GLU A 151 25.81 4.90 4.82
C GLU A 151 26.24 6.24 5.41
N LYS A 152 25.32 7.22 5.46
CA LYS A 152 25.59 8.53 6.06
C LYS A 152 25.81 8.45 7.56
N GLU A 153 25.04 7.64 8.27
CA GLU A 153 25.21 7.40 9.71
C GLU A 153 26.57 6.80 10.01
N LYS A 154 27.01 5.82 9.21
CA LYS A 154 28.36 5.25 9.32
C LYS A 154 29.44 6.33 9.12
N LEU A 155 29.33 7.15 8.08
CA LEU A 155 30.28 8.23 7.82
C LEU A 155 30.33 9.26 8.95
N ILE A 156 29.18 9.57 9.57
CA ILE A 156 29.11 10.43 10.76
C ILE A 156 29.85 9.78 11.93
N GLY A 157 29.64 8.49 12.18
CA GLY A 157 30.35 7.72 13.21
C GLY A 157 31.87 7.76 13.03
N ASP A 158 32.35 7.54 11.81
CA ASP A 158 33.78 7.59 11.47
C ASP A 158 34.37 9.00 11.70
N ARG A 159 33.63 10.04 11.29
CA ARG A 159 34.04 11.44 11.51
C ARG A 159 34.07 11.82 12.99
N ASN A 160 33.09 11.38 13.77
CA ASN A 160 33.05 11.63 15.21
C ASN A 160 34.23 10.96 15.93
N SER A 161 34.57 9.74 15.54
CA SER A 161 35.76 9.04 16.06
C SER A 161 37.03 9.83 15.73
N LYS A 162 37.16 10.31 14.48
CA LYS A 162 38.31 11.12 14.08
C LYS A 162 38.41 12.45 14.83
N ILE A 163 37.27 13.09 15.11
CA ILE A 163 37.21 14.31 15.92
C ILE A 163 37.69 14.03 17.35
N ALA A 164 37.25 12.93 17.96
CA ALA A 164 37.70 12.54 19.29
C ALA A 164 39.23 12.32 19.34
N ASP A 165 39.78 11.59 18.36
CA ASP A 165 41.24 11.37 18.26
C ASP A 165 42.01 12.70 18.14
N LEU A 166 41.51 13.62 17.31
CA LEU A 166 42.12 14.94 17.14
C LEU A 166 42.03 15.77 18.42
N GLN A 167 40.91 15.71 19.15
CA GLN A 167 40.76 16.38 20.44
C GLN A 167 41.77 15.86 21.47
N THR A 168 41.94 14.54 21.58
CA THR A 168 42.97 13.94 22.45
C THR A 168 44.38 14.39 22.04
N THR A 169 44.66 14.43 20.74
CA THR A 169 45.95 14.90 20.23
C THR A 169 46.21 16.36 20.59
N ILE A 170 45.20 17.23 20.46
CA ILE A 170 45.30 18.64 20.85
C ILE A 170 45.58 18.79 22.35
N GLU A 171 44.89 18.04 23.21
CA GLU A 171 45.09 18.11 24.65
C GLU A 171 46.49 17.63 25.07
N ASN A 172 47.00 16.59 24.42
CA ASN A 172 48.36 16.12 24.62
C ASN A 172 49.40 17.17 24.21
N LEU A 173 49.25 17.76 23.02
CA LEU A 173 50.16 18.81 22.54
C LEU A 173 50.13 20.06 23.44
N LYS A 174 48.96 20.43 23.95
CA LYS A 174 48.79 21.53 24.90
C LYS A 174 49.53 21.26 26.20
N SER A 175 49.41 20.04 26.74
CA SER A 175 50.14 19.62 27.94
C SER A 175 51.66 19.62 27.73
N GLU A 176 52.11 19.16 26.57
CA GLU A 176 53.54 19.20 26.20
C GLU A 176 54.04 20.65 26.07
N SER A 177 53.27 21.54 25.46
CA SER A 177 53.59 22.97 25.35
C SER A 177 53.73 23.62 26.73
N GLN A 178 52.79 23.37 27.64
CA GLN A 178 52.85 23.88 29.02
C GLN A 178 54.09 23.36 29.76
N SER A 179 54.45 22.09 29.57
CA SER A 179 55.67 21.52 30.15
C SER A 179 56.92 22.21 29.62
N LYS A 180 56.99 22.45 28.31
CA LYS A 180 58.12 23.18 27.68
C LYS A 180 58.19 24.63 28.14
N GLU A 181 57.06 25.33 28.25
CA GLU A 181 57.01 26.69 28.80
C GLU A 181 57.55 26.74 30.24
N GLU A 182 57.23 25.74 31.05
CA GLU A 182 57.75 25.64 32.42
C GLU A 182 59.26 25.38 32.46
N GLN A 183 59.77 24.50 31.58
CA GLN A 183 61.21 24.29 31.42
C GLN A 183 61.92 25.57 30.98
N ILE A 184 61.35 26.30 30.02
CA ILE A 184 61.88 27.59 29.55
C ILE A 184 61.92 28.59 30.71
N ARG A 185 60.88 28.70 31.54
CA ARG A 185 60.87 29.58 32.71
C ARG A 185 61.98 29.24 33.71
N LYS A 186 62.19 27.96 34.00
CA LYS A 186 63.28 27.51 34.89
C LYS A 186 64.65 27.87 34.33
N LEU A 187 64.89 27.58 33.05
CA LEU A 187 66.14 27.93 32.37
C LEU A 187 66.39 29.45 32.39
N HIS A 188 65.36 30.27 32.18
CA HIS A 188 65.50 31.73 32.29
C HIS A 188 65.89 32.16 33.72
N GLN A 189 65.27 31.58 34.75
CA GLN A 189 65.63 31.87 36.14
C GLN A 189 67.07 31.46 36.46
N ASP A 190 67.50 30.29 35.99
CA ASP A 190 68.86 29.80 36.17
C ASP A 190 69.88 30.73 35.49
N ILE A 191 69.59 31.19 34.26
CA ILE A 191 70.44 32.16 33.55
C ILE A 191 70.54 33.48 34.33
N GLU A 192 69.45 34.00 34.87
CA GLU A 192 69.47 35.25 35.64
C GLU A 192 70.27 35.08 36.94
N ASN A 193 70.07 33.97 37.66
CA ASN A 193 70.86 33.64 38.86
C ASN A 193 72.36 33.55 38.54
N MET A 194 72.73 32.85 37.46
CA MET A 194 74.13 32.73 37.02
C MET A 194 74.72 34.09 36.62
N LYS A 195 73.93 34.97 36.01
CA LYS A 195 74.34 36.32 35.64
C LYS A 195 74.57 37.20 36.88
N GLU A 196 73.68 37.14 37.87
CA GLU A 196 73.88 37.81 39.15
C GLU A 196 75.14 37.32 39.87
N GLU A 197 75.37 35.99 39.88
CA GLU A 197 76.57 35.40 40.45
C GLU A 197 77.83 35.85 39.70
N GLY A 198 77.79 35.86 38.37
CA GLY A 198 78.86 36.41 37.53
C GLY A 198 79.18 37.87 37.84
N GLU A 199 78.15 38.72 38.00
CA GLU A 199 78.31 40.12 38.41
C GLU A 199 78.89 40.27 39.83
N ARG A 200 78.47 39.42 40.78
CA ARG A 200 79.06 39.42 42.14
C ARG A 200 80.53 39.04 42.11
N ILE A 201 80.88 37.98 41.36
CA ILE A 201 82.27 37.54 41.20
C ILE A 201 83.09 38.65 40.56
N LYS A 202 82.57 39.28 39.50
CA LYS A 202 83.21 40.40 38.80
C LYS A 202 83.52 41.56 39.76
N ARG A 203 82.52 42.04 40.53
CA ARG A 203 82.74 43.10 41.54
C ARG A 203 83.79 42.72 42.57
N SER A 204 83.76 41.48 43.07
CA SER A 204 84.78 41.00 44.01
C SER A 204 86.20 41.04 43.42
N TYR A 205 86.35 40.70 42.14
CA TYR A 205 87.64 40.82 41.46
C TYR A 205 88.03 42.29 41.21
N GLU A 206 87.10 43.16 40.84
CA GLU A 206 87.33 44.61 40.69
C GLU A 206 87.81 45.24 42.01
N GLU A 207 87.18 44.89 43.14
CA GLU A 207 87.61 45.31 44.49
C GLU A 207 89.03 44.82 44.82
N LYS A 208 89.33 43.54 44.56
CA LYS A 208 90.68 42.98 44.76
C LYS A 208 91.73 43.68 43.89
N ILE A 209 91.39 44.00 42.64
CA ILE A 209 92.27 44.74 41.73
C ILE A 209 92.52 46.15 42.27
N SER A 210 91.47 46.84 42.72
CA SER A 210 91.59 48.18 43.33
C SER A 210 92.52 48.18 44.54
N LEU A 211 92.35 47.22 45.46
CA LEU A 211 93.22 47.06 46.62
C LEU A 211 94.67 46.78 46.22
N LYS A 212 94.88 45.96 45.18
CA LYS A 212 96.22 45.68 44.65
C LYS A 212 96.85 46.90 43.98
N GLN A 213 96.06 47.74 43.31
CA GLN A 213 96.52 48.98 42.71
C GLN A 213 96.93 50.00 43.78
N GLU A 214 96.15 50.13 44.86
CA GLU A 214 96.49 50.97 46.02
C GLU A 214 97.81 50.52 46.66
N GLN A 215 97.96 49.20 46.91
CA GLN A 215 99.22 48.63 47.40
C GLN A 215 100.42 48.91 46.49
N ILE A 216 100.23 48.87 45.16
CA ILE A 216 101.29 49.20 44.20
C ILE A 216 101.67 50.68 44.30
N GLU A 217 100.70 51.58 44.49
CA GLU A 217 100.95 53.01 44.57
C GLU A 217 101.68 53.39 45.86
N ASP A 218 101.30 52.78 46.99
CA ASP A 218 102.03 52.89 48.26
C ASP A 218 103.48 52.43 48.09
N LEU A 219 103.69 51.25 47.51
CA LEU A 219 105.03 50.72 47.24
C LEU A 219 105.84 51.62 46.30
N LYS A 220 105.22 52.26 45.31
CA LYS A 220 105.91 53.25 44.45
C LYS A 220 106.31 54.48 45.25
N MET A 221 105.46 54.95 46.16
CA MET A 221 105.76 56.10 47.01
C MET A 221 106.92 55.79 47.95
N ASP A 222 106.94 54.59 48.53
CA ASP A 222 108.05 54.06 49.33
C ASP A 222 109.35 53.95 48.51
N ILE A 223 109.27 53.43 47.27
CA ILE A 223 110.44 53.40 46.38
C ILE A 223 110.94 54.80 46.07
N LYS A 224 110.04 55.78 45.87
CA LYS A 224 110.41 57.16 45.62
C LYS A 224 111.13 57.78 46.81
N THR A 225 110.59 57.66 48.02
CA THR A 225 111.24 58.16 49.23
C THR A 225 112.60 57.49 49.46
N ILE A 226 112.71 56.18 49.22
CA ILE A 226 114.00 55.48 49.25
C ILE A 226 114.96 56.06 48.20
N ASN A 227 114.51 56.28 46.97
CA ASN A 227 115.35 56.87 45.92
C ASN A 227 115.81 58.29 46.27
N ASP A 228 114.92 59.14 46.81
CA ASP A 228 115.25 60.48 47.26
C ASP A 228 116.33 60.42 48.38
N THR A 229 116.21 59.50 49.34
CA THR A 229 117.24 59.30 50.38
C THR A 229 118.56 58.74 49.83
N ILE A 230 118.53 57.92 48.77
CA ILE A 230 119.73 57.44 48.08
C ILE A 230 120.40 58.61 47.34
N GLU A 231 119.63 59.48 46.69
CA GLU A 231 120.15 60.67 46.02
C GLU A 231 120.83 61.61 47.04
N GLU A 232 120.19 61.87 48.18
CA GLU A 232 120.80 62.59 49.31
C GLU A 232 122.09 61.90 49.80
N ALA A 233 122.10 60.57 49.94
CA ALA A 233 123.30 59.84 50.32
C ALA A 233 124.41 59.92 49.27
N GLN A 234 124.07 59.96 47.98
CA GLN A 234 125.03 60.15 46.88
C GLN A 234 125.58 61.59 46.83
N GLU A 235 124.75 62.59 47.15
CA GLU A 235 125.20 63.97 47.34
C GLU A 235 126.16 64.09 48.54
N ILE A 236 125.86 63.41 49.65
CA ILE A 236 126.77 63.30 50.80
C ILE A 236 128.06 62.60 50.37
N GLN A 237 128.00 61.53 49.58
CA GLN A 237 129.18 60.81 49.10
C GLN A 237 130.05 61.68 48.18
N THR A 238 129.45 62.47 47.30
CA THR A 238 130.19 63.39 46.42
C THR A 238 130.78 64.57 47.18
N LEU A 239 130.09 65.09 48.20
CA LEU A 239 130.65 66.02 49.18
C LEU A 239 131.82 65.38 49.95
N MET A 240 131.69 64.14 50.39
CA MET A 240 132.73 63.40 51.11
C MET A 240 133.96 63.14 50.21
N ASN A 241 133.75 62.85 48.92
CA ASN A 241 134.82 62.73 47.94
C ASN A 241 135.51 64.08 47.69
N LYS A 242 134.77 65.19 47.57
CA LYS A 242 135.35 66.55 47.46
C LYS A 242 136.10 66.97 48.71
N ILE A 243 135.58 66.63 49.90
CA ILE A 243 136.27 66.86 51.17
C ILE A 243 137.56 66.02 51.23
N SER A 244 137.53 64.78 50.74
CA SER A 244 138.72 63.94 50.64
C SER A 244 139.77 64.52 49.68
N GLU A 245 139.37 65.01 48.51
CA GLU A 245 140.25 65.73 47.57
C GLU A 245 140.86 67.00 48.21
N VAL A 246 140.08 67.75 48.98
CA VAL A 246 140.59 68.93 49.71
C VAL A 246 141.54 68.53 50.83
N MET A 247 141.29 67.41 51.53
CA MET A 247 142.17 66.90 52.57
C MET A 247 143.51 66.39 52.00
N GLU A 248 143.51 65.76 50.82
CA GLU A 248 144.73 65.41 50.08
C GLU A 248 145.50 66.66 49.61
N LEU A 249 144.82 67.65 49.02
CA LEU A 249 145.46 68.85 48.48
C LEU A 249 146.04 69.78 49.56
N LYS A 250 145.46 69.83 50.75
CA LYS A 250 145.96 70.65 51.87
C LYS A 250 146.99 69.94 52.77
N GLY A 251 147.34 68.68 52.49
CA GLY A 251 148.37 67.94 53.22
C GLY A 251 148.00 67.57 54.66
N PHE A 252 146.70 67.38 54.95
CA PHE A 252 146.21 67.16 56.31
C PHE A 252 146.17 65.68 56.76
N ILE A 253 146.40 64.69 55.87
CA ILE A 253 146.30 63.25 56.20
C ILE A 253 147.31 62.43 55.38
N ASN A 254 147.97 61.46 56.02
CA ASN A 254 148.96 60.54 55.42
C ASN A 254 148.23 59.31 54.81
N GLU A 255 148.76 58.70 53.74
CA GLU A 255 148.11 57.63 52.93
C GLU A 255 147.58 56.40 53.74
N LYS A 256 148.03 56.24 54.98
CA LYS A 256 147.61 55.18 55.91
C LYS A 256 146.35 55.49 56.73
N GLU A 257 146.07 56.77 56.99
CA GLU A 257 144.88 57.24 57.72
C GLU A 257 143.65 57.35 56.79
N LEU A 258 143.88 57.43 55.47
CA LEU A 258 142.83 57.48 54.43
C LEU A 258 142.11 56.14 54.25
N GLU A 259 142.78 55.00 54.47
CA GLU A 259 142.15 53.67 54.41
C GLU A 259 141.29 53.36 55.65
N GLU A 260 141.65 53.86 56.82
CA GLU A 260 140.92 53.59 58.07
C GLU A 260 139.55 54.31 58.12
N ILE A 261 139.45 55.51 57.54
CA ILE A 261 138.19 56.25 57.42
C ILE A 261 137.25 55.63 56.36
N LYS A 262 137.78 55.14 55.23
CA LYS A 262 136.99 54.44 54.20
C LYS A 262 136.43 53.09 54.68
N ALA A 263 136.99 52.51 55.73
CA ALA A 263 136.56 51.24 56.30
C ALA A 263 135.51 51.37 57.44
N GLY A 264 135.02 52.59 57.72
CA GLY A 264 133.88 52.80 58.63
C GLY A 264 134.15 52.49 60.11
N LYS A 265 135.38 52.73 60.59
CA LYS A 265 135.70 52.74 62.02
C LYS A 265 135.91 54.17 62.50
N GLU A 266 135.22 54.55 63.57
CA GLU A 266 135.28 55.89 64.17
C GLU A 266 136.71 56.24 64.64
N ILE A 267 137.12 57.47 64.29
CA ILE A 267 138.17 58.27 64.94
C ILE A 267 137.48 59.26 65.87
#